data_AF-A0A2B7YDF4-F1
#
_entry.id   AF-A0A2B7YDF4-F1
#
_cell.length_a   1.000
_cell.length_b   1.000
_cell.length_c   1.000
_cell.angle_alpha   90.00
_cell.angle_beta   90.00
_cell.angle_gamma   90.00
#
_symmetry.space_group_name_H-M   'P 1'
#
loop_
_entity.id
_entity.type
_entity.pdbx_description
1 polymer ?
#
loop_
_entity_poly.entity_id
_entity_poly.type
_entity_poly.pdbx_seq_one_letter_code
_entity_poly.pdbx_strand_id
1 'polypeptide(L)'
;MATSSERKSVGYELIGSYTRYSSWTARVVTLLEYYQISYNAKIYTLAEIKAKKPTQSGLVPALISPSLPPDTEINDSLAICEYLAESHPQLPLWPKDVYLRALACSATAEMHAGFTAIRDMYHSNFIGKYTGDIPMSDAVRREVERILRLWGEVRGKTRESLKVLGQRDEGFFFGEFGIVDSFYWPVLWRFRTYNCPLDTATPEALAWMQKMWNDEKLKLQIADYFKQFENPETQIEGYEDIFKGNPDVEYGRFTRDWVFEVPS
;
A
#
# COMPACT_ATOMS: atom_id res chain seq x y z
N MET A 1 -26.38 24.36 -23.23
CA MET A 1 -25.48 24.91 -22.19
C MET A 1 -25.87 24.30 -20.87
N ALA A 2 -25.18 23.25 -20.45
CA ALA A 2 -25.25 22.72 -19.09
C ALA A 2 -23.86 22.96 -18.49
N THR A 3 -23.84 23.73 -17.41
CA THR A 3 -22.66 24.23 -16.76
C THR A 3 -21.82 23.08 -16.20
N SER A 4 -20.55 23.06 -16.62
CA SER A 4 -19.45 22.37 -15.96
C SER A 4 -19.59 22.55 -14.46
N SER A 5 -19.92 21.48 -13.73
CA SER A 5 -19.80 21.50 -12.28
C SER A 5 -18.32 21.73 -11.97
N GLU A 6 -18.00 22.90 -11.45
CA GLU A 6 -16.71 23.18 -10.84
C GLU A 6 -16.45 22.09 -9.80
N ARG A 7 -15.61 21.11 -10.14
CA ARG A 7 -14.96 20.29 -9.12
C ARG A 7 -14.14 21.28 -8.32
N LYS A 8 -14.61 21.69 -7.15
CA LYS A 8 -13.75 22.32 -6.14
C LYS A 8 -12.58 21.36 -5.96
N SER A 9 -11.40 21.72 -6.47
CA SER A 9 -10.18 21.01 -6.14
C SER A 9 -10.01 21.20 -4.64
N VAL A 10 -10.38 20.18 -3.87
CA VAL A 10 -10.02 20.13 -2.46
C VAL A 10 -8.50 20.03 -2.48
N GLY A 11 -7.82 21.16 -2.25
CA GLY A 11 -6.37 21.24 -2.26
C GLY A 11 -5.82 20.60 -0.99
N TYR A 12 -5.95 19.27 -0.87
CA TYR A 12 -5.27 18.55 0.20
C TYR A 12 -3.78 18.79 0.11
N GLU A 13 -3.12 18.91 1.25
CA GLU A 13 -1.66 18.86 1.33
C GLU A 13 -1.27 17.57 2.04
N LEU A 14 -0.51 16.71 1.34
CA LEU A 14 0.05 15.50 1.90
C LEU A 14 1.51 15.75 2.25
N ILE A 15 1.82 15.69 3.54
CA ILE A 15 3.19 15.72 4.04
C ILE A 15 3.65 14.27 4.18
N GLY A 16 4.72 13.90 3.48
CA GLY A 16 5.12 12.51 3.32
C GLY A 16 6.62 12.29 3.15
N SER A 17 6.99 11.03 2.95
CA SER A 17 8.31 10.61 2.48
C SER A 17 8.20 9.75 1.23
N TYR A 18 9.30 9.58 0.51
CA TYR A 18 9.39 8.85 -0.76
C TYR A 18 8.78 7.44 -0.64
N THR A 19 7.74 7.19 -1.44
CA THR A 19 6.90 5.99 -1.38
C THR A 19 7.63 4.72 -1.80
N ARG A 20 8.77 4.81 -2.51
CA ARG A 20 9.60 3.63 -2.81
C ARG A 20 10.17 2.94 -1.56
N TYR A 21 10.25 3.67 -0.44
CA TYR A 21 10.65 3.15 0.87
C TYR A 21 9.60 3.33 1.98
N SER A 22 8.77 4.38 1.92
CA SER A 22 7.76 4.63 2.95
C SER A 22 6.47 3.87 2.66
N SER A 23 6.29 2.71 3.31
CA SER A 23 5.01 1.99 3.23
C SER A 23 3.85 2.83 3.76
N TRP A 24 4.06 3.64 4.79
CA TRP A 24 3.02 4.48 5.38
C TRP A 24 2.52 5.56 4.42
N THR A 25 3.44 6.30 3.77
CA THR A 25 3.06 7.27 2.74
C THR A 25 2.42 6.57 1.54
N ALA A 26 2.95 5.41 1.14
CA ALA A 26 2.45 4.67 -0.02
C ALA A 26 0.98 4.27 0.14
N ARG A 27 0.52 3.88 1.34
CA ARG A 27 -0.89 3.56 1.62
C ARG A 27 -1.85 4.70 1.25
N VAL A 28 -1.45 5.94 1.52
CA VAL A 28 -2.24 7.14 1.25
C VAL A 28 -2.12 7.56 -0.21
N VAL A 29 -0.89 7.68 -0.72
CA VAL A 29 -0.62 8.08 -2.11
C VAL A 29 -1.29 7.11 -3.08
N THR A 30 -1.20 5.81 -2.84
CA THR A 30 -1.82 4.82 -3.71
C THR A 30 -3.33 5.02 -3.81
N LEU A 31 -4.01 5.37 -2.72
CA LEU A 31 -5.44 5.65 -2.71
C LEU A 31 -5.78 6.97 -3.45
N LEU A 32 -5.03 8.04 -3.16
CA LEU A 32 -5.21 9.35 -3.79
C LEU A 32 -5.04 9.26 -5.31
N GLU A 33 -3.96 8.63 -5.76
CA GLU A 33 -3.63 8.47 -7.19
C GLU A 33 -4.62 7.56 -7.91
N TYR A 34 -5.02 6.43 -7.30
CA TYR A 34 -5.98 5.50 -7.92
C TYR A 34 -7.32 6.16 -8.24
N TYR A 35 -7.76 7.06 -7.36
CA TYR A 35 -9.01 7.79 -7.48
C TYR A 35 -8.87 9.21 -8.05
N GLN A 36 -7.65 9.61 -8.44
CA GLN A 36 -7.36 10.95 -8.94
C GLN A 36 -7.88 12.06 -8.01
N ILE A 37 -7.76 11.84 -6.70
CA ILE A 37 -8.08 12.84 -5.69
C ILE A 37 -6.95 13.86 -5.72
N SER A 38 -7.28 15.13 -5.97
CA SER A 38 -6.29 16.20 -6.08
C SER A 38 -5.60 16.44 -4.73
N TYR A 39 -4.26 16.55 -4.74
CA TYR A 39 -3.47 16.92 -3.58
C TYR A 39 -2.14 17.55 -4.01
N ASN A 40 -1.52 18.29 -3.10
CA ASN A 40 -0.14 18.77 -3.20
C ASN A 40 0.76 17.95 -2.28
N ALA A 41 1.83 17.36 -2.80
CA ALA A 41 2.74 16.53 -2.03
C ALA A 41 3.93 17.36 -1.52
N LYS A 42 4.13 17.41 -0.20
CA LYS A 42 5.38 17.86 0.44
C LYS A 42 6.17 16.66 0.90
N ILE A 43 7.13 16.23 0.08
CA ILE A 43 7.94 15.04 0.33
C ILE A 43 9.27 15.43 0.98
N TYR A 44 9.61 14.73 2.05
CA TYR A 44 10.84 14.91 2.82
C TYR A 44 11.63 13.60 2.91
N THR A 45 12.95 13.70 2.88
CA THR A 45 13.85 12.58 3.22
C THR A 45 13.76 12.23 4.71
N LEU A 46 14.20 11.03 5.10
CA LEU A 46 14.25 10.66 6.53
C LEU A 46 15.11 11.61 7.37
N ALA A 47 16.23 12.09 6.81
CA ALA A 47 17.10 13.05 7.47
C ALA A 47 16.38 14.40 7.71
N GLU A 48 15.63 14.87 6.71
CA GLU A 48 14.85 16.09 6.84
C GLU A 48 13.68 15.95 7.82
N ILE A 49 13.00 14.80 7.84
CA ILE A 49 11.92 14.55 8.81
C ILE A 49 12.48 14.67 10.23
N LYS A 50 13.64 14.04 10.50
CA LYS A 50 14.30 14.10 11.81
C LYS A 50 14.75 15.53 12.16
N ALA A 51 15.29 16.27 11.19
CA ALA A 51 15.86 17.59 11.43
C ALA A 51 14.82 18.72 11.50
N LYS A 52 13.86 18.72 10.57
CA LYS A 52 12.89 19.80 10.35
C LYS A 52 11.56 19.56 11.07
N LYS A 53 11.22 18.30 11.39
CA LYS A 53 9.92 17.90 11.97
C LYS A 53 8.75 18.56 11.22
N PRO A 54 8.52 18.19 9.96
CA PRO A 54 7.58 18.90 9.07
C PRO A 54 6.10 18.75 9.49
N THR A 55 5.82 17.95 10.50
CA THR A 55 4.50 17.71 11.08
C THR A 55 4.55 17.94 12.59
N GLN A 56 3.41 18.23 13.21
CA GLN A 56 3.29 18.42 14.67
C GLN A 56 3.69 17.16 15.45
N SER A 57 3.40 15.98 14.91
CA SER A 57 3.79 14.69 15.53
C SER A 57 5.28 14.36 15.33
N GLY A 58 5.95 15.01 14.37
CA GLY A 58 7.29 14.65 13.92
C GLY A 58 7.33 13.36 13.08
N LEU A 59 6.17 12.79 12.75
CA LEU A 59 6.00 11.58 11.93
C LEU A 59 5.25 11.91 10.64
N VAL A 60 5.43 11.07 9.62
CA VAL A 60 4.73 11.16 8.34
C VAL A 60 4.12 9.78 7.98
N PRO A 61 3.00 9.71 7.23
CA PRO A 61 2.31 10.81 6.57
C PRO A 61 1.39 11.64 7.50
N ALA A 62 1.14 12.88 7.09
CA ALA A 62 0.07 13.73 7.61
C ALA A 62 -0.69 14.39 6.45
N LEU A 63 -2.01 14.57 6.60
CA LEU A 63 -2.85 15.26 5.62
C LEU A 63 -3.41 16.56 6.23
N ILE A 64 -3.29 17.66 5.50
CA ILE A 64 -3.99 18.91 5.80
C ILE A 64 -5.12 19.07 4.79
N SER A 65 -6.33 19.32 5.30
CA SER A 65 -7.52 19.53 4.49
C SER A 65 -8.00 20.98 4.57
N PRO A 66 -8.35 21.62 3.43
CA PRO A 66 -8.94 22.95 3.45
C PRO A 66 -10.37 22.98 4.01
N SER A 67 -10.97 21.80 4.23
CA SER A 67 -12.30 21.67 4.85
C SER A 67 -12.26 21.58 6.38
N LEU A 68 -11.07 21.55 6.97
CA LEU A 68 -10.86 21.60 8.41
C LEU A 68 -10.29 22.98 8.82
N PRO A 69 -10.31 23.33 10.10
CA PRO A 69 -9.62 24.52 10.58
C PRO A 69 -8.16 24.54 10.10
N PRO A 70 -7.59 25.73 9.80
CA PRO A 70 -6.19 25.86 9.40
C PRO A 70 -5.26 25.10 10.35
N ASP A 71 -4.19 24.52 9.79
CA ASP A 71 -3.16 23.77 10.51
C ASP A 71 -3.65 22.49 11.22
N THR A 72 -4.87 22.01 10.94
CA THR A 72 -5.33 20.70 11.41
C THR A 72 -4.64 19.59 10.63
N GLU A 73 -3.71 18.90 11.28
CA GLU A 73 -3.03 17.73 10.73
C GLU A 73 -3.76 16.44 11.10
N ILE A 74 -4.28 15.74 10.08
CA ILE A 74 -4.74 14.37 10.23
C ILE A 74 -3.50 13.49 10.15
N ASN A 75 -3.10 12.94 11.30
CA ASN A 75 -1.96 12.05 11.42
C ASN A 75 -2.40 10.59 11.24
N ASP A 76 -1.46 9.72 10.87
CA ASP A 76 -1.67 8.29 10.62
C ASP A 76 -2.32 7.94 9.28
N SER A 77 -1.74 6.96 8.56
CA SER A 77 -2.25 6.56 7.24
C SER A 77 -3.70 6.07 7.26
N LEU A 78 -4.14 5.41 8.34
CA LEU A 78 -5.51 4.87 8.42
C LEU A 78 -6.50 5.98 8.72
N ALA A 79 -6.18 6.87 9.65
CA ALA A 79 -7.03 8.03 9.94
C ALA A 79 -7.15 8.97 8.71
N ILE A 80 -6.06 9.16 7.96
CA ILE A 80 -6.10 9.88 6.68
C ILE A 80 -7.05 9.19 5.70
N CYS A 81 -6.93 7.88 5.52
CA CYS A 81 -7.80 7.13 4.61
C CYS A 81 -9.27 7.13 5.05
N GLU A 82 -9.57 7.07 6.36
CA GLU A 82 -10.93 7.22 6.88
C GLU A 82 -11.50 8.61 6.58
N TYR A 83 -10.70 9.66 6.81
CA TYR A 83 -11.11 11.02 6.47
C TYR A 83 -11.38 11.20 4.97
N LEU A 84 -10.57 10.58 4.11
CA LEU A 84 -10.81 10.55 2.67
C LEU A 84 -12.10 9.78 2.32
N ALA A 85 -12.42 8.70 3.03
CA ALA A 85 -13.67 7.97 2.83
C ALA A 85 -14.90 8.79 3.23
N GLU A 86 -14.83 9.54 4.33
CA GLU A 86 -15.88 10.48 4.74
C GLU A 86 -16.02 11.65 3.78
N SER A 87 -14.90 12.19 3.29
CA SER A 87 -14.87 13.36 2.41
C SER A 87 -15.24 13.04 0.95
N HIS A 88 -15.15 11.77 0.55
CA HIS A 88 -15.46 11.29 -0.79
C HIS A 88 -16.46 10.11 -0.76
N PRO A 89 -17.69 10.31 -0.24
CA PRO A 89 -18.66 9.22 -0.04
C PRO A 89 -19.16 8.57 -1.33
N GLN A 90 -18.91 9.21 -2.48
CA GLN A 90 -19.20 8.66 -3.81
C GLN A 90 -18.19 7.60 -4.27
N LEU A 91 -17.00 7.53 -3.67
CA LEU A 91 -15.95 6.57 -4.03
C LEU A 91 -16.10 5.29 -3.22
N PRO A 92 -15.81 4.11 -3.78
CA PRO A 92 -15.93 2.83 -3.09
C PRO A 92 -14.69 2.54 -2.22
N LEU A 93 -14.28 3.50 -1.38
CA LEU A 93 -13.10 3.34 -0.50
C LEU A 93 -13.32 2.27 0.58
N TRP A 94 -14.58 2.11 0.97
CA TRP A 94 -15.08 1.05 1.83
C TRP A 94 -16.33 0.41 1.20
N PRO A 95 -16.58 -0.89 1.46
CA PRO A 95 -17.84 -1.53 1.07
C PRO A 95 -19.05 -0.83 1.69
N LYS A 96 -20.17 -0.78 0.94
CA LYS A 96 -21.45 -0.28 1.43
C LYS A 96 -22.20 -1.30 2.27
N ASP A 97 -22.04 -2.58 1.95
CA ASP A 97 -22.59 -3.67 2.74
C ASP A 97 -21.90 -3.73 4.11
N VAL A 98 -22.70 -3.83 5.18
CA VAL A 98 -22.21 -3.73 6.56
C VAL A 98 -21.29 -4.91 6.90
N TYR A 99 -21.60 -6.11 6.42
CA TYR A 99 -20.79 -7.30 6.68
C TYR A 99 -19.44 -7.20 5.97
N LEU A 100 -19.43 -6.87 4.68
CA LEU A 100 -18.20 -6.67 3.92
C LEU A 100 -17.37 -5.51 4.47
N ARG A 101 -18.01 -4.41 4.90
CA ARG A 101 -17.32 -3.29 5.53
C ARG A 101 -16.63 -3.71 6.83
N ALA A 102 -17.31 -4.48 7.68
CA ALA A 102 -16.72 -4.97 8.93
C ALA A 102 -15.47 -5.84 8.66
N LEU A 103 -15.53 -6.73 7.66
CA LEU A 103 -14.38 -7.52 7.24
C LEU A 103 -13.24 -6.66 6.68
N ALA A 104 -13.57 -5.65 5.88
CA ALA A 104 -12.59 -4.74 5.29
C ALA A 104 -11.87 -3.92 6.37
N CYS A 105 -12.61 -3.34 7.31
CA CYS A 105 -12.02 -2.61 8.44
C CYS A 105 -11.14 -3.52 9.30
N SER A 106 -11.58 -4.76 9.58
CA SER A 106 -10.78 -5.72 10.35
C SER A 106 -9.47 -6.09 9.66
N ALA A 107 -9.50 -6.39 8.36
CA ALA A 107 -8.31 -6.72 7.59
C ALA A 107 -7.33 -5.54 7.51
N THR A 108 -7.85 -4.33 7.25
CA THR A 108 -7.04 -3.11 7.23
C THR A 108 -6.40 -2.84 8.61
N ALA A 109 -7.15 -2.99 9.70
CA ALA A 109 -6.65 -2.79 11.05
C ALA A 109 -5.57 -3.82 11.44
N GLU A 110 -5.75 -5.08 11.04
CA GLU A 110 -4.73 -6.13 11.24
C GLU A 110 -3.42 -5.76 10.52
N MET A 111 -3.49 -5.22 9.30
CA MET A 111 -2.30 -4.71 8.60
C MET A 111 -1.73 -3.42 9.18
N HIS A 112 -2.58 -2.55 9.69
CA HIS A 112 -2.18 -1.28 10.26
C HIS A 112 -1.36 -1.47 11.54
N ALA A 113 -1.88 -2.28 12.47
CA ALA A 113 -1.36 -2.47 13.82
C ALA A 113 -0.55 -3.77 14.02
N GLY A 114 -0.59 -4.70 13.05
CA GLY A 114 0.08 -6.00 13.14
C GLY A 114 1.23 -6.18 12.14
N PHE A 115 1.58 -7.46 11.97
CA PHE A 115 2.66 -7.95 11.11
C PHE A 115 4.01 -7.27 11.37
N THR A 116 4.37 -7.10 12.64
CA THR A 116 5.60 -6.38 13.01
C THR A 116 6.84 -7.15 12.61
N ALA A 117 6.84 -8.49 12.73
CA ALA A 117 8.04 -9.28 12.46
C ALA A 117 8.50 -9.15 11.00
N ILE A 118 7.57 -9.26 10.04
CA ILE A 118 7.89 -9.08 8.61
C ILE A 118 8.24 -7.63 8.31
N ARG A 119 7.62 -6.66 8.97
CA ARG A 119 7.91 -5.23 8.73
C ARG A 119 9.28 -4.81 9.23
N ASP A 120 9.72 -5.40 10.34
CA ASP A 120 11.01 -5.14 10.96
C ASP A 120 12.13 -5.89 10.24
N MET A 121 11.89 -7.14 9.84
CA MET A 121 12.90 -7.95 9.15
C MET A 121 13.03 -7.58 7.67
N TYR A 122 11.92 -7.26 7.00
CA TYR A 122 11.86 -6.96 5.58
C TYR A 122 11.40 -5.51 5.37
N HIS A 123 12.37 -4.60 5.25
CA HIS A 123 12.11 -3.19 4.98
C HIS A 123 11.39 -2.99 3.64
N SER A 124 10.66 -1.88 3.49
CA SER A 124 10.07 -1.56 2.18
C SER A 124 11.14 -1.03 1.24
N ASN A 125 11.37 -1.71 0.13
CA ASN A 125 12.15 -1.23 -1.00
C ASN A 125 11.53 -1.78 -2.28
N PHE A 126 10.74 -0.97 -2.99
CA PHE A 126 9.99 -1.44 -4.16
C PHE A 126 10.90 -2.02 -5.26
N ILE A 127 12.12 -1.50 -5.39
CA ILE A 127 13.04 -1.83 -6.48
C ILE A 127 13.92 -3.02 -6.13
N GLY A 128 14.19 -3.25 -4.85
CA GLY A 128 15.04 -4.34 -4.39
C GLY A 128 14.51 -5.71 -4.82
N LYS A 129 15.43 -6.60 -5.16
CA LYS A 129 15.17 -8.00 -5.45
C LYS A 129 16.19 -8.85 -4.71
N TYR A 130 15.72 -9.75 -3.88
CA TYR A 130 16.56 -10.73 -3.20
C TYR A 130 16.34 -12.13 -3.77
N THR A 131 17.43 -12.88 -3.91
CA THR A 131 17.46 -14.31 -4.27
C THR A 131 18.43 -15.06 -3.36
N GLY A 132 18.42 -16.40 -3.39
CA GLY A 132 19.25 -17.24 -2.51
C GLY A 132 18.55 -17.60 -1.20
N ASP A 133 19.32 -17.87 -0.15
CA ASP A 133 18.85 -18.28 1.17
C ASP A 133 18.54 -17.07 2.06
N ILE A 134 17.43 -16.39 1.74
CA ILE A 134 16.99 -15.19 2.45
C ILE A 134 16.57 -15.58 3.88
N PRO A 135 17.21 -15.04 4.93
CA PRO A 135 16.87 -15.38 6.30
C PRO A 135 15.38 -15.12 6.58
N MET A 136 14.72 -16.09 7.21
CA MET A 136 13.33 -16.01 7.62
C MET A 136 13.17 -16.60 9.01
N SER A 137 12.87 -15.76 9.99
CA SER A 137 12.54 -16.23 11.34
C SER A 137 11.18 -16.94 11.37
N ASP A 138 10.95 -17.79 12.37
CA ASP A 138 9.63 -18.43 12.57
C ASP A 138 8.50 -17.41 12.76
N ALA A 139 8.80 -16.25 13.35
CA ALA A 139 7.83 -15.17 13.49
C ALA A 139 7.42 -14.59 12.12
N VAL A 140 8.40 -14.34 11.24
CA VAL A 140 8.13 -13.89 9.86
C VAL A 140 7.37 -14.96 9.08
N ARG A 141 7.76 -16.24 9.19
CA ARG A 141 7.06 -17.36 8.54
C ARG A 141 5.58 -17.41 8.92
N ARG A 142 5.27 -17.34 10.22
CA ARG A 142 3.88 -17.31 10.72
C ARG A 142 3.10 -16.11 10.18
N GLU A 143 3.73 -14.94 10.11
CA GLU A 143 3.09 -13.75 9.56
C GLU A 143 2.85 -13.85 8.05
N VAL A 144 3.79 -14.40 7.27
CA VAL A 144 3.62 -14.67 5.84
C VAL A 144 2.43 -15.61 5.61
N GLU A 145 2.36 -16.72 6.33
CA GLU A 145 1.24 -17.67 6.26
C GLU A 145 -0.09 -17.04 6.68
N ARG A 146 -0.09 -16.18 7.72
CA ARG A 146 -1.30 -15.46 8.16
C ARG A 146 -1.78 -14.47 7.10
N ILE A 147 -0.87 -13.72 6.47
CA ILE A 147 -1.18 -12.77 5.41
C ILE A 147 -1.82 -13.48 4.23
N LEU A 148 -1.20 -14.56 3.73
CA LEU A 148 -1.73 -15.35 2.61
C LEU A 148 -3.11 -15.94 2.91
N ARG A 149 -3.29 -16.49 4.11
CA ARG A 149 -4.58 -17.00 4.57
C ARG A 149 -5.63 -15.89 4.61
N LEU A 150 -5.30 -14.73 5.18
CA LEU A 150 -6.21 -13.59 5.24
C LEU A 150 -6.65 -13.15 3.84
N TRP A 151 -5.71 -13.04 2.90
CA TRP A 151 -6.02 -12.66 1.51
C TRP A 151 -7.00 -13.63 0.86
N GLY A 152 -6.79 -14.94 1.03
CA GLY A 152 -7.70 -15.96 0.53
C GLY A 152 -9.08 -15.92 1.19
N GLU A 153 -9.12 -15.83 2.52
CA GLU A 153 -10.36 -15.77 3.31
C GLU A 153 -11.23 -14.57 2.95
N VAL A 154 -10.66 -13.36 2.88
CA VAL A 154 -11.43 -12.14 2.59
C VAL A 154 -11.89 -12.11 1.14
N ARG A 155 -11.07 -12.56 0.19
CA ARG A 155 -11.45 -12.61 -1.23
C ARG A 155 -12.54 -13.66 -1.45
N GLY A 156 -12.42 -14.85 -0.85
CA GLY A 156 -13.44 -15.91 -0.92
C GLY A 156 -14.80 -15.45 -0.40
N LYS A 157 -14.87 -14.96 0.84
CA LYS A 157 -16.11 -14.45 1.46
C LYS A 157 -16.75 -13.32 0.66
N THR A 158 -15.94 -12.42 0.15
CA THR A 158 -16.43 -11.31 -0.68
C THR A 158 -17.03 -11.81 -1.99
N ARG A 159 -16.37 -12.72 -2.71
CA ARG A 159 -16.91 -13.24 -3.99
C ARG A 159 -18.31 -13.82 -3.82
N GLU A 160 -18.50 -14.62 -2.78
CA GLU A 160 -19.80 -15.20 -2.44
C GLU A 160 -20.82 -14.11 -2.10
N SER A 161 -20.44 -13.16 -1.25
CA SER A 161 -21.31 -12.06 -0.83
C SER A 161 -21.72 -11.15 -1.99
N LEU A 162 -20.78 -10.72 -2.83
CA LEU A 162 -21.06 -9.87 -3.99
C LEU A 162 -21.98 -10.57 -5.00
N LYS A 163 -21.83 -11.88 -5.19
CA LYS A 163 -22.73 -12.68 -6.04
C LYS A 163 -24.16 -12.66 -5.51
N VAL A 164 -24.36 -12.82 -4.20
CA VAL A 164 -25.68 -12.76 -3.56
C VAL A 164 -26.27 -11.35 -3.64
N LEU A 165 -25.44 -10.32 -3.46
CA LEU A 165 -25.84 -8.92 -3.52
C LEU A 165 -26.05 -8.40 -4.95
N GLY A 166 -25.66 -9.16 -5.98
CA GLY A 166 -25.68 -8.71 -7.37
C GLY A 166 -24.73 -7.54 -7.64
N GLN A 167 -23.67 -7.41 -6.85
CA GLN A 167 -22.69 -6.32 -6.95
C GLN A 167 -21.51 -6.70 -7.85
N ARG A 168 -20.87 -5.68 -8.42
CA ARG A 168 -19.72 -5.84 -9.31
C ARG A 168 -18.50 -6.34 -8.52
N ASP A 169 -17.74 -7.24 -9.14
CA ASP A 169 -16.46 -7.72 -8.64
C ASP A 169 -15.37 -7.43 -9.68
N GLU A 170 -14.49 -6.48 -9.40
CA GLU A 170 -13.33 -6.14 -10.24
C GLU A 170 -12.06 -6.91 -9.84
N GLY A 171 -12.15 -7.82 -8.86
CA GLY A 171 -11.06 -8.69 -8.42
C GLY A 171 -10.22 -8.13 -7.27
N PHE A 172 -10.59 -6.96 -6.72
CA PHE A 172 -9.98 -6.43 -5.49
C PHE A 172 -10.52 -7.10 -4.24
N PHE A 173 -9.92 -6.87 -3.08
CA PHE A 173 -10.28 -7.59 -1.85
C PHE A 173 -11.77 -7.54 -1.52
N PHE A 174 -12.42 -6.40 -1.77
CA PHE A 174 -13.86 -6.22 -1.55
C PHE A 174 -14.65 -5.88 -2.84
N GLY A 175 -14.16 -6.35 -3.99
CA GLY A 175 -14.78 -6.15 -5.30
C GLY A 175 -14.14 -4.99 -6.07
N GLU A 176 -14.25 -3.78 -5.55
CA GLU A 176 -13.58 -2.58 -6.09
C GLU A 176 -12.35 -2.20 -5.25
N PHE A 177 -11.43 -1.41 -5.82
CA PHE A 177 -10.19 -1.04 -5.14
C PHE A 177 -10.47 -0.22 -3.88
N GLY A 178 -10.13 -0.71 -2.70
CA GLY A 178 -10.44 -0.04 -1.44
C GLY A 178 -9.21 0.39 -0.65
N ILE A 179 -9.49 0.94 0.53
CA ILE A 179 -8.47 1.23 1.54
C ILE A 179 -7.69 -0.04 1.91
N VAL A 180 -8.36 -1.19 1.99
CA VAL A 180 -7.67 -2.45 2.31
C VAL A 180 -6.62 -2.81 1.26
N ASP A 181 -6.89 -2.58 -0.03
CA ASP A 181 -5.97 -2.90 -1.11
C ASP A 181 -4.74 -1.97 -1.05
N SER A 182 -4.96 -0.67 -0.76
CA SER A 182 -3.85 0.28 -0.56
C SER A 182 -2.99 -0.06 0.66
N PHE A 183 -3.59 -0.64 1.71
CA PHE A 183 -2.88 -1.06 2.92
C PHE A 183 -1.96 -2.26 2.73
N TYR A 184 -2.40 -3.20 1.88
CA TYR A 184 -1.63 -4.39 1.53
C TYR A 184 -0.72 -4.20 0.30
N TRP A 185 -0.82 -3.10 -0.44
CA TRP A 185 0.06 -2.84 -1.58
C TRP A 185 1.56 -2.86 -1.21
N PRO A 186 2.04 -2.15 -0.16
CA PRO A 186 3.44 -2.25 0.28
C PRO A 186 3.83 -3.61 0.89
N VAL A 187 2.85 -4.43 1.25
CA VAL A 187 3.08 -5.80 1.75
C VAL A 187 3.33 -6.71 0.56
N LEU A 188 2.53 -6.59 -0.50
CA LEU A 188 2.71 -7.31 -1.75
C LEU A 188 4.10 -7.05 -2.36
N TRP A 189 4.64 -5.83 -2.20
CA TRP A 189 6.03 -5.55 -2.57
C TRP A 189 7.02 -6.39 -1.78
N ARG A 190 6.85 -6.54 -0.46
CA ARG A 190 7.76 -7.37 0.35
C ARG A 190 7.76 -8.82 -0.10
N PHE A 191 6.57 -9.36 -0.40
CA PHE A 191 6.46 -10.71 -0.95
C PHE A 191 7.30 -10.88 -2.22
N ARG A 192 7.28 -9.86 -3.10
CA ARG A 192 8.10 -9.85 -4.32
C ARG A 192 9.59 -9.61 -4.03
N THR A 193 9.93 -8.57 -3.26
CA THR A 193 11.30 -8.13 -2.96
C THR A 193 12.10 -9.20 -2.24
N TYR A 194 11.48 -9.89 -1.27
CA TYR A 194 12.14 -10.88 -0.42
C TYR A 194 11.78 -12.32 -0.81
N ASN A 195 11.22 -12.51 -2.01
CA ASN A 195 10.84 -13.82 -2.54
C ASN A 195 10.11 -14.69 -1.50
N CYS A 196 9.12 -14.11 -0.81
CA CYS A 196 8.41 -14.82 0.25
C CYS A 196 7.67 -16.03 -0.34
N PRO A 197 7.68 -17.18 0.35
CA PRO A 197 7.05 -18.40 -0.15
C PRO A 197 5.53 -18.20 -0.30
N LEU A 198 4.99 -18.71 -1.40
CA LEU A 198 3.55 -18.66 -1.71
C LEU A 198 2.86 -20.01 -1.51
N ASP A 199 3.54 -20.97 -0.87
CA ASP A 199 3.09 -22.38 -0.75
C ASP A 199 1.72 -22.54 -0.08
N THR A 200 1.31 -21.56 0.73
CA THR A 200 0.02 -21.54 1.45
C THR A 200 -1.01 -20.60 0.83
N ALA A 201 -0.69 -19.96 -0.31
CA ALA A 201 -1.59 -19.05 -0.98
C ALA A 201 -2.74 -19.82 -1.64
N THR A 202 -3.99 -19.39 -1.39
CA THR A 202 -5.15 -19.93 -2.10
C THR A 202 -5.25 -19.35 -3.51
N PRO A 203 -6.01 -19.98 -4.44
CA PRO A 203 -6.27 -19.40 -5.75
C PRO A 203 -6.85 -17.99 -5.70
N GLU A 204 -7.68 -17.69 -4.70
CA GLU A 204 -8.25 -16.35 -4.47
C GLU A 204 -7.18 -15.33 -4.07
N ALA A 205 -6.23 -15.71 -3.21
CA ALA A 205 -5.11 -14.86 -2.84
C ALA A 205 -4.23 -14.56 -4.07
N LEU A 206 -3.88 -15.60 -4.85
CA LEU A 206 -3.09 -15.47 -6.07
C LEU A 206 -3.78 -14.61 -7.13
N ALA A 207 -5.10 -14.75 -7.29
CA ALA A 207 -5.89 -13.93 -8.20
C ALA A 207 -5.88 -12.45 -7.79
N TRP A 208 -5.99 -12.15 -6.49
CA TRP A 208 -5.85 -10.77 -6.00
C TRP A 208 -4.44 -10.21 -6.23
N MET A 209 -3.39 -10.98 -5.95
CA MET A 209 -2.00 -10.56 -6.23
C MET A 209 -1.83 -10.23 -7.71
N GLN A 210 -2.33 -11.09 -8.60
CA GLN A 210 -2.30 -10.87 -10.03
C GLN A 210 -3.08 -9.62 -10.44
N LYS A 211 -4.27 -9.39 -9.86
CA LYS A 211 -5.06 -8.17 -10.09
C LYS A 211 -4.29 -6.91 -9.71
N MET A 212 -3.68 -6.87 -8.51
CA MET A 212 -2.91 -5.72 -8.04
C MET A 212 -1.70 -5.41 -8.93
N TRP A 213 -0.95 -6.43 -9.34
CA TRP A 213 0.22 -6.22 -10.21
C TRP A 213 -0.15 -5.83 -11.64
N ASN A 214 -1.34 -6.21 -12.13
CA ASN A 214 -1.74 -5.97 -13.51
C ASN A 214 -2.66 -4.77 -13.72
N ASP A 215 -3.22 -4.19 -12.64
CA ASP A 215 -4.09 -3.04 -12.73
C ASP A 215 -3.39 -1.82 -13.36
N GLU A 216 -4.02 -1.21 -14.36
CA GLU A 216 -3.44 -0.12 -15.14
C GLU A 216 -3.13 1.10 -14.30
N LYS A 217 -3.98 1.42 -13.32
CA LYS A 217 -3.78 2.60 -12.45
C LYS A 217 -2.64 2.37 -11.47
N LEU A 218 -2.50 1.16 -10.94
CA LEU A 218 -1.37 0.81 -10.08
C LEU A 218 -0.05 0.78 -10.87
N LYS A 219 -0.06 0.35 -12.13
CA LYS A 219 1.12 0.42 -13.02
C LYS A 219 1.63 1.84 -13.23
N LEU A 220 0.76 2.85 -13.25
CA LEU A 220 1.20 4.26 -13.30
C LEU A 220 1.99 4.65 -12.04
N GLN A 221 1.59 4.16 -10.87
CA GLN A 221 2.31 4.41 -9.62
C GLN A 221 3.65 3.66 -9.57
N ILE A 222 3.70 2.44 -10.11
CA ILE A 222 4.95 1.68 -10.25
C ILE A 222 6.00 2.50 -11.00
N ALA A 223 5.62 3.18 -12.09
CA ALA A 223 6.54 4.02 -12.84
C ALA A 223 7.13 5.16 -11.99
N ASP A 224 6.38 5.70 -11.03
CA ASP A 224 6.89 6.71 -10.11
C ASP A 224 7.96 6.16 -9.15
N TYR A 225 7.80 4.93 -8.65
CA TYR A 225 8.82 4.31 -7.78
C TYR A 225 10.16 4.12 -8.52
N PHE A 226 10.13 3.83 -9.83
CA PHE A 226 11.33 3.79 -10.66
C PHE A 226 11.95 5.18 -10.86
N LYS A 227 11.15 6.24 -11.05
CA LYS A 227 11.65 7.61 -11.11
C LYS A 227 12.30 8.04 -9.80
N GLN A 228 11.69 7.68 -8.66
CA GLN A 228 12.29 7.95 -7.34
C GLN A 228 13.65 7.26 -7.21
N PHE A 229 13.76 6.01 -7.68
CA PHE A 229 15.04 5.29 -7.68
C PHE A 229 16.12 5.94 -8.54
N GLU A 230 15.76 6.54 -9.67
CA GLU A 230 16.69 7.30 -10.53
C GLU A 230 17.18 8.59 -9.89
N ASN A 231 16.50 9.09 -8.84
CA ASN A 231 16.92 10.26 -8.07
C ASN A 231 17.74 9.83 -6.82
N PRO A 232 19.05 10.12 -6.76
CA PRO A 232 19.91 9.77 -5.63
C PRO A 232 19.48 10.39 -4.30
N GLU A 233 18.79 11.54 -4.31
CA GLU A 233 18.33 12.21 -3.08
C GLU A 233 17.27 11.41 -2.33
N THR A 234 16.61 10.46 -3.01
CA THR A 234 15.61 9.60 -2.38
C THR A 234 16.22 8.44 -1.60
N GLN A 235 17.51 8.14 -1.85
CA GLN A 235 18.16 6.91 -1.39
C GLN A 235 18.29 6.87 0.13
N ILE A 236 17.98 5.70 0.70
CA ILE A 236 18.23 5.39 2.11
C ILE A 236 19.23 4.24 2.14
N GLU A 237 20.49 4.55 2.43
CA GLU A 237 21.60 3.58 2.33
C GLU A 237 21.34 2.28 3.10
N GLY A 238 20.85 2.38 4.34
CA GLY A 238 20.51 1.22 5.17
C GLY A 238 19.31 0.40 4.69
N TYR A 239 18.60 0.83 3.64
CA TYR A 239 17.44 0.15 3.07
C TYR A 239 17.72 -0.37 1.66
N GLU A 240 18.89 -0.06 1.08
CA GLU A 240 19.27 -0.57 -0.25
C GLU A 240 19.56 -2.06 -0.18
N ASP A 241 20.56 -2.46 0.61
CA ASP A 241 20.89 -3.87 0.82
C ASP A 241 20.97 -4.22 2.31
N ILE A 242 19.85 -4.69 2.87
CA ILE A 242 19.74 -5.04 4.29
C ILE A 242 20.45 -6.35 4.66
N PHE A 243 20.82 -7.17 3.66
CA PHE A 243 21.56 -8.43 3.85
C PHE A 243 23.00 -8.33 3.36
N LYS A 244 23.50 -7.11 3.13
CA LYS A 244 24.86 -6.87 2.66
C LYS A 244 25.89 -7.62 3.51
N GLY A 245 26.68 -8.47 2.86
CA GLY A 245 27.72 -9.27 3.51
C GLY A 245 27.28 -10.69 3.89
N ASN A 246 26.01 -11.07 3.70
CA ASN A 246 25.60 -12.46 3.74
C ASN A 246 25.97 -13.14 2.40
N PRO A 247 26.84 -14.17 2.39
CA PRO A 247 27.28 -14.83 1.16
C PRO A 247 26.19 -15.66 0.48
N ASP A 248 25.13 -16.04 1.21
CA ASP A 248 24.06 -16.92 0.72
C ASP A 248 22.86 -16.13 0.16
N VAL A 249 22.90 -14.80 0.25
CA VAL A 249 21.85 -13.89 -0.24
C VAL A 249 22.39 -13.03 -1.37
N GLU A 250 21.70 -13.05 -2.50
CA GLU A 250 21.98 -12.20 -3.64
C GLU A 250 21.04 -10.99 -3.64
N TYR A 251 21.61 -9.79 -3.81
CA TYR A 251 20.86 -8.56 -4.01
C TYR A 251 20.93 -8.11 -5.47
N GLY A 252 19.77 -7.83 -6.03
CA GLY A 252 19.58 -7.23 -7.34
C GLY A 252 18.43 -6.24 -7.33
N ARG A 253 17.96 -5.89 -8.52
CA ARG A 253 16.86 -4.93 -8.70
C ARG A 253 15.85 -5.47 -9.70
N PHE A 254 14.57 -5.25 -9.44
CA PHE A 254 13.54 -5.45 -10.44
C PHE A 254 13.65 -4.42 -11.54
N THR A 255 13.34 -4.85 -12.75
CA THR A 255 13.25 -4.00 -13.94
C THR A 255 11.79 -3.65 -14.22
N ARG A 256 11.58 -2.64 -15.06
CA ARG A 256 10.22 -2.13 -15.40
C ARG A 256 9.36 -3.16 -16.14
N ASP A 257 9.98 -4.15 -16.78
CA ASP A 257 9.35 -5.23 -17.54
C ASP A 257 9.03 -6.47 -16.68
N TRP A 258 9.33 -6.46 -15.37
CA TRP A 258 8.95 -7.56 -14.49
C TRP A 258 7.43 -7.77 -14.48
N VAL A 259 7.01 -9.03 -14.60
CA VAL A 259 5.62 -9.46 -14.53
C VAL A 259 5.44 -10.47 -13.41
N PHE A 260 4.27 -10.43 -12.76
CA PHE A 260 3.88 -11.45 -11.81
C PHE A 260 3.34 -12.68 -12.55
N GLU A 261 4.02 -13.81 -12.38
CA GLU A 261 3.56 -15.11 -12.83
C GLU A 261 2.99 -15.89 -11.64
N VAL A 262 1.79 -16.42 -11.80
CA VAL A 262 1.17 -17.26 -10.77
C VAL A 262 1.96 -18.57 -10.73
N PRO A 263 2.47 -19.00 -9.56
CA PRO A 263 3.13 -20.30 -9.44
C PRO A 263 2.24 -21.43 -9.93
N SER A 264 2.80 -22.32 -10.75
CA SER A 264 2.13 -23.49 -11.32
C SER A 264 1.84 -24.58 -10.29
#